data_AF-A0A2U2Z0I1-F1
#
_entry.id   AF-A0A2U2Z0I1-F1
#
_cell.length_a   1.000
_cell.length_b   1.000
_cell.length_c   1.000
_cell.angle_alpha   90.00
_cell.angle_beta   90.00
_cell.angle_gamma   90.00
#
_symmetry.space_group_name_H-M   'P 1'
#
loop_
_entity.id
_entity.type
_entity.pdbx_description
1 polymer ?
#
loop_
_entity_poly.entity_id
_entity_poly.type
_entity_poly.pdbx_seq_one_letter_code
_entity_poly.pdbx_strand_id
1 'polypeptide(L)' 'MGQLGRDGEGTDPVSQAQISGLRTVLCLLQSECGPLSLSQRTELLRAARGYARTSTLVTSYLLDEALTQVG' A
#
# COMPACT_ATOMS: atom_id res chain seq x y z
N MET A 1 -36.71 6.61 -7.55
CA MET A 1 -36.54 5.54 -6.55
C MET A 1 -35.50 4.57 -7.06
N GLY A 2 -34.43 4.36 -6.27
CA GLY A 2 -33.59 3.16 -6.28
C GLY A 2 -32.77 2.83 -7.53
N GLN A 3 -31.57 3.40 -7.65
CA GLN A 3 -30.48 2.69 -8.32
C GLN A 3 -29.15 2.97 -7.60
N LEU A 4 -28.99 2.28 -6.47
CA LEU A 4 -27.73 2.06 -5.79
C LEU A 4 -27.14 0.77 -6.35
N GLY A 5 -25.92 0.85 -6.89
CA GLY A 5 -25.04 -0.31 -7.00
C GLY A 5 -24.45 -0.56 -8.38
N ARG A 6 -23.11 -0.55 -8.38
CA ARG A 6 -22.16 -1.14 -9.34
C ARG A 6 -21.69 -0.23 -10.48
N ASP A 7 -20.53 0.40 -10.27
CA ASP A 7 -19.28 0.08 -10.97
C ASP A 7 -18.30 1.27 -10.85
N GLY A 8 -17.26 1.12 -9.99
CA GLY A 8 -16.15 2.09 -9.94
C GLY A 8 -15.61 2.49 -8.56
N GLU A 9 -15.77 1.70 -7.50
CA GLU A 9 -15.05 1.91 -6.23
C GLU A 9 -13.54 1.61 -6.42
N GLY A 10 -12.84 2.54 -7.09
CA GLY A 10 -11.41 2.68 -6.93
C GLY A 10 -11.14 2.92 -5.46
N THR A 11 -10.30 2.10 -4.84
CA THR A 11 -9.95 2.26 -3.43
C THR A 11 -9.41 3.68 -3.24
N ASP A 12 -9.99 4.44 -2.30
CA ASP A 12 -9.55 5.79 -1.98
C ASP A 12 -8.00 5.83 -1.83
N PRO A 13 -7.28 6.77 -2.47
CA PRO A 13 -5.82 6.74 -2.50
C PRO A 13 -5.19 6.78 -1.10
N VAL A 14 -5.82 7.47 -0.14
CA VAL A 14 -5.35 7.48 1.26
C VAL A 14 -5.43 6.06 1.84
N SER A 15 -6.56 5.39 1.66
CA SER A 15 -6.77 4.00 2.06
C SER A 15 -5.78 3.05 1.38
N GLN A 16 -5.50 3.25 0.10
CA GLN A 16 -4.51 2.45 -0.65
C GLN A 16 -3.09 2.63 -0.10
N ALA A 17 -2.68 3.86 0.22
CA ALA A 17 -1.38 4.16 0.81
C ALA A 17 -1.24 3.52 2.20
N GLN A 18 -2.28 3.60 3.03
CA GLN A 18 -2.33 3.02 4.38
C GLN A 18 -2.25 1.49 4.34
N ILE A 19 -3.07 0.83 3.51
CA ILE A 19 -3.06 -0.63 3.35
C ILE A 19 -1.70 -1.11 2.87
N SER A 20 -1.09 -0.40 1.91
CA SER A 20 0.25 -0.73 1.42
C SER A 20 1.31 -0.55 2.51
N GLY A 21 1.22 0.51 3.33
CA GLY A 21 2.06 0.69 4.50
C GLY A 21 1.95 -0.46 5.50
N LEU A 22 0.72 -0.85 5.85
CA LEU A 22 0.48 -1.98 6.76
C LEU A 22 1.04 -3.30 6.22
N ARG A 23 0.82 -3.60 4.93
CA ARG A 23 1.38 -4.80 4.28
C ARG A 23 2.90 -4.80 4.29
N THR A 24 3.53 -3.64 4.13
CA THR A 24 4.99 -3.49 4.24
C THR A 24 5.47 -3.96 5.62
N VAL A 25 4.87 -3.41 6.69
CA VAL A 25 5.24 -3.76 8.08
C VAL A 25 5.03 -5.23 8.36
N LEU A 26 3.89 -5.80 7.93
CA LEU A 26 3.59 -7.22 8.12
C LEU A 26 4.63 -8.13 7.44
N CYS A 27 5.03 -7.83 6.20
CA CYS A 27 6.06 -8.61 5.51
C CYS A 27 7.42 -8.53 6.23
N LEU A 28 7.80 -7.36 6.76
CA LEU A 28 9.04 -7.19 7.51
C LEU A 28 9.02 -8.01 8.81
N LEU A 29 7.94 -7.89 9.60
CA LEU A 29 7.77 -8.66 10.83
C LEU A 29 7.79 -10.17 10.57
N GLN A 30 7.09 -10.63 9.53
CA GLN A 30 7.10 -12.04 9.13
C GLN A 30 8.49 -12.51 8.73
N SER A 31 9.30 -11.66 8.07
CA SER A 31 10.65 -12.02 7.64
C SER A 31 11.63 -12.25 8.80
N GLU A 32 11.34 -11.64 9.96
CA GLU A 32 12.09 -11.75 11.21
C GLU A 32 11.54 -12.82 12.15
N CYS A 33 10.26 -13.18 12.02
CA CYS A 33 9.58 -14.07 12.94
C CYS A 33 9.57 -15.53 12.44
N GLY A 34 10.46 -16.35 13.02
CA GLY A 34 10.46 -17.81 12.84
C GLY A 34 11.49 -18.35 11.84
N PRO A 35 11.61 -19.69 11.74
CA PRO A 35 12.57 -20.35 10.85
C PRO A 35 12.05 -20.28 9.41
N LEU A 36 12.47 -19.25 8.68
CA LEU A 36 12.26 -19.13 7.24
C LEU A 36 13.48 -19.62 6.48
N SER A 37 13.25 -20.24 5.32
CA SER A 37 14.31 -20.41 4.34
C SER A 37 14.76 -19.06 3.78
N LEU A 38 15.98 -19.02 3.21
CA LEU A 38 16.48 -17.82 2.55
C LEU A 38 15.55 -17.36 1.41
N SER A 39 14.97 -18.28 0.66
CA SER A 39 14.04 -17.96 -0.44
C SER A 39 12.77 -17.29 0.08
N GLN A 40 12.14 -17.86 1.11
CA GLN A 40 10.93 -17.31 1.74
C GLN A 40 11.18 -15.92 2.32
N ARG A 41 12.31 -15.74 3.04
CA ARG A 41 12.69 -14.41 3.56
C ARG A 41 12.87 -13.41 2.43
N THR A 42 13.53 -13.80 1.34
CA THR A 42 13.75 -12.93 0.18
C THR A 42 12.44 -12.55 -0.51
N GLU A 43 11.50 -13.47 -0.62
CA GLU A 43 10.16 -13.21 -1.17
C GLU A 43 9.38 -12.19 -0.33
N LEU A 44 9.39 -12.35 1.00
CA LEU A 44 8.77 -11.39 1.91
C LEU A 44 9.40 -10.00 1.80
N LEU A 45 10.73 -9.91 1.73
CA LEU A 45 11.44 -8.63 1.57
C LEU A 45 11.15 -7.97 0.20
N ARG A 46 11.02 -8.76 -0.86
CA ARG A 46 10.59 -8.25 -2.18
C ARG A 46 9.16 -7.73 -2.15
N ALA A 47 8.25 -8.45 -1.49
CA ALA A 47 6.87 -8.01 -1.32
C ALA A 47 6.81 -6.71 -0.49
N ALA A 48 7.52 -6.64 0.63
CA ALA A 48 7.64 -5.44 1.45
C ALA A 48 8.11 -4.23 0.63
N ARG A 49 9.17 -4.40 -0.18
CA ARG A 49 9.67 -3.35 -1.08
C ARG A 49 8.61 -2.90 -2.09
N GLY A 50 7.84 -3.84 -2.65
CA GLY A 50 6.75 -3.54 -3.58
C GLY A 50 5.67 -2.68 -2.94
N TYR A 51 5.20 -3.05 -1.74
CA TYR A 51 4.19 -2.29 -1.02
C TYR A 51 4.68 -0.92 -0.55
N ALA A 52 5.94 -0.82 -0.09
CA ALA A 52 6.55 0.45 0.29
C ALA A 52 6.57 1.42 -0.89
N ARG A 53 6.96 0.95 -2.08
CA ARG A 53 6.94 1.75 -3.31
C ARG A 53 5.54 2.27 -3.63
N THR A 54 4.52 1.41 -3.55
CA THR A 54 3.12 1.83 -3.78
C THR A 54 2.70 2.92 -2.80
N SER A 55 2.98 2.73 -1.51
CA SER A 55 2.67 3.73 -0.48
C SER A 55 3.36 5.07 -0.75
N THR A 56 4.64 5.07 -1.13
CA THR A 56 5.38 6.29 -1.50
C THR A 56 4.79 7.00 -2.72
N LEU A 57 4.45 6.26 -3.78
CA LEU A 57 3.89 6.86 -4.99
C LEU A 57 2.53 7.51 -4.73
N VAL A 58 1.66 6.80 -4.01
CA VAL A 58 0.31 7.30 -3.72
C VAL A 58 0.34 8.48 -2.76
N THR A 59 1.20 8.45 -1.73
CA THR A 59 1.38 9.61 -0.83
C THR A 59 1.97 10.82 -1.54
N SER A 60 2.90 10.62 -2.47
CA SER A 60 3.44 11.72 -3.29
C SER A 60 2.35 12.35 -4.16
N TYR A 61 1.53 11.52 -4.82
CA TYR A 61 0.37 11.98 -5.59
C TYR A 61 -0.59 12.82 -4.72
N LEU A 62 -0.94 12.35 -3.53
CA LEU A 62 -1.82 13.05 -2.61
C LEU A 62 -1.24 14.39 -2.13
N LEU A 63 0.07 14.47 -1.94
CA LEU A 63 0.75 15.73 -1.60
C LEU A 63 0.69 16.74 -2.75
N ASP A 64 0.96 16.31 -3.98
CA ASP A 64 0.88 17.17 -5.16
C ASP A 64 -0.56 17.65 -5.40
N GLU A 65 -1.56 16.78 -5.22
CA GLU A 65 -2.98 17.15 -5.29
C GLU A 65 -3.34 18.20 -4.21
N ALA A 66 -2.88 18.01 -2.97
CA ALA A 66 -3.14 18.97 -1.90
C ALA A 66 -2.47 20.34 -2.16
N LEU A 67 -1.26 20.35 -2.73
CA LEU A 67 -0.53 21.59 -3.05
C LEU A 67 -1.15 22.36 -4.22
N THR A 68 -1.73 21.65 -5.20
CA THR A 68 -2.38 22.27 -6.37
C THR A 68 -3.76 22.84 -6.08
N GLN A 69 -4.45 22.37 -5.03
CA GLN A 69 -5.74 22.94 -4.60
C GLN A 69 -5.62 24.22 -3.77
N VAL A 70 -4.42 24.54 -3.28
CA VAL A 70 -4.15 25.71 -2.41
C VAL A 70 -3.59 26.90 -3.21
N GLY A 71 -3.12 26.69 -4.45
CA GLY A 71 -2.61 27.73 -5.36
C GLY A 71 -3.66 28.26 -6.32
#